data_AF-I4CC41-F1
#
_entry.id   AF-I4CC41-F1
#
_cell.length_a   1.000
_cell.length_b   1.000
_cell.length_c   1.000
_cell.angle_alpha   90.00
_cell.angle_beta   90.00
_cell.angle_gamma   90.00
#
_symmetry.space_group_name_H-M   'P 1'
#
loop_
_entity.id
_entity.type
_entity.pdbx_description
1 polymer ?
#
loop_
_entity_poly.entity_id
_entity_poly.type
_entity_poly.pdbx_seq_one_letter_code
_entity_poly.pdbx_strand_id
1 'polypeptide(L)'
;MFVRFYRARTAEEGREVDLYWADFGAPHVLLMKKGRITKELKSVPPLPGELITEFELPGLNEEQVEFITRKILKGRFLEEPGVQGKGDSVLYLLVNETLHELEKLRKIISED
;
A
#
# COMPACT_ATOMS: atom_id res chain seq x y z
N MET A 1 11.55 9.31 4.60
CA MET A 1 11.84 8.01 3.94
C MET A 1 11.04 7.94 2.65
N PHE A 2 11.58 7.31 1.61
CA PHE A 2 10.92 7.23 0.31
C PHE A 2 10.27 5.85 0.10
N VAL A 3 9.06 5.80 -0.46
CA VAL A 3 8.38 4.55 -0.81
C VAL A 3 7.83 4.61 -2.23
N ARG A 4 8.08 3.55 -3.01
CA ARG A 4 7.56 3.37 -4.37
C ARG A 4 6.59 2.21 -4.42
N PHE A 5 5.46 2.40 -5.09
CA PHE A 5 4.44 1.36 -5.27
C PHE A 5 4.36 0.95 -6.73
N TYR A 6 4.30 -0.35 -6.96
CA TYR A 6 4.30 -0.93 -8.29
C TYR A 6 3.15 -1.91 -8.48
N ARG A 7 2.75 -2.11 -9.74
CA ARG A 7 1.82 -3.15 -10.18
C ARG A 7 2.46 -4.01 -11.26
N ALA A 8 2.21 -5.31 -11.22
CA ALA A 8 2.42 -6.22 -12.34
C ALA A 8 1.21 -7.14 -12.53
N ARG A 9 1.03 -7.64 -13.74
CA ARG A 9 0.15 -8.79 -14.01
C ARG A 9 1.00 -10.03 -14.16
N THR A 10 0.65 -11.08 -13.44
CA THR A 10 1.28 -12.39 -13.57
C THR A 10 0.22 -13.45 -13.84
N ALA A 11 0.59 -14.49 -14.58
CA ALA A 11 -0.26 -15.64 -14.82
C ALA A 11 -0.01 -16.71 -13.75
N GLU A 12 -1.06 -17.11 -13.04
CA GLU A 12 -1.02 -18.16 -12.04
C GLU A 12 -2.17 -19.13 -12.22
N GLU A 13 -1.86 -20.42 -12.28
CA GLU A 13 -2.89 -21.47 -12.45
C GLU A 13 -3.81 -21.20 -13.65
N GLY A 14 -3.27 -20.58 -14.71
CA GLY A 14 -4.02 -20.20 -15.92
C GLY A 14 -4.90 -18.94 -15.78
N ARG A 15 -4.76 -18.16 -14.71
CA ARG A 15 -5.49 -16.90 -14.50
C ARG A 15 -4.54 -15.72 -14.37
N GLU A 16 -4.91 -14.59 -14.95
CA GLU A 16 -4.23 -13.33 -14.67
C GLU A 16 -4.55 -12.86 -13.25
N VAL A 17 -3.51 -12.52 -12.49
CA VAL A 17 -3.64 -11.93 -11.15
C VAL A 17 -2.80 -10.66 -11.07
N ASP A 18 -3.38 -9.63 -10.45
CA ASP A 18 -2.64 -8.41 -10.14
C ASP A 18 -1.75 -8.62 -8.91
N LEU A 19 -0.52 -8.13 -9.03
CA LEU A 19 0.52 -8.14 -8.02
C LEU A 19 0.86 -6.69 -7.68
N TYR A 20 0.79 -6.34 -6.40
CA TYR A 20 1.17 -5.01 -5.92
C TYR A 20 2.34 -5.13 -4.95
N TRP A 21 3.31 -4.24 -5.02
CA TRP A 21 4.37 -4.19 -4.00
C TRP A 21 4.87 -2.80 -3.72
N ALA A 22 5.51 -2.66 -2.56
CA ALA A 22 6.16 -1.44 -2.12
C ALA A 22 7.66 -1.65 -1.93
N ASP A 23 8.46 -0.75 -2.49
CA ASP A 23 9.93 -0.67 -2.32
C ASP A 23 10.27 0.54 -1.44
N PHE A 24 11.02 0.28 -0.38
CA PHE A 24 11.45 1.24 0.64
C PHE A 24 12.90 1.73 0.43
N GLY A 25 13.60 1.26 -0.61
CA GLY A 25 15.03 1.44 -0.80
C GLY A 25 15.91 0.50 0.05
N ALA A 26 15.34 -0.14 1.07
CA ALA A 26 15.96 -1.11 1.97
C ALA A 26 15.73 -2.56 1.48
N PRO A 27 16.31 -3.62 2.09
CA PRO A 27 16.36 -4.97 1.49
C PRO A 27 15.03 -5.75 1.50
N HIS A 28 13.92 -5.09 1.84
CA HIS A 28 12.61 -5.70 2.00
C HIS A 28 11.59 -5.03 1.09
N VAL A 29 10.72 -5.84 0.50
CA VAL A 29 9.51 -5.39 -0.18
C VAL A 29 8.30 -5.95 0.56
N LEU A 30 7.20 -5.19 0.58
CA LEU A 30 5.90 -5.71 0.96
C LEU A 30 5.15 -6.09 -0.30
N LEU A 31 4.86 -7.38 -0.46
CA LEU A 31 4.14 -7.93 -1.59
C LEU A 31 2.69 -8.18 -1.20
N MET A 32 1.74 -7.67 -1.97
CA MET A 32 0.33 -8.02 -1.87
C MET A 32 -0.09 -8.85 -3.08
N LYS A 33 -0.59 -10.04 -2.79
CA LYS A 33 -1.01 -11.03 -3.79
C LYS A 33 -2.29 -11.72 -3.31
N LYS A 34 -3.33 -11.75 -4.15
CA LYS A 34 -4.64 -12.35 -3.82
C LYS A 34 -5.17 -11.87 -2.44
N GLY A 35 -4.98 -10.57 -2.13
CA GLY A 35 -5.41 -9.95 -0.86
C GLY A 35 -4.58 -10.30 0.38
N ARG A 36 -3.48 -11.03 0.25
CA ARG A 36 -2.55 -11.36 1.34
C ARG A 36 -1.26 -10.58 1.20
N ILE A 37 -0.76 -10.02 2.31
CA ILE A 37 0.53 -9.34 2.34
C ILE A 37 1.60 -10.28 2.88
N THR A 38 2.64 -10.54 2.09
CA THR A 38 3.88 -11.21 2.49
C THR A 38 5.03 -10.20 2.52
N LYS A 39 5.91 -10.32 3.53
CA LYS A 39 7.18 -9.57 3.56
C LYS A 39 8.21 -10.45 2.86
N GLU A 40 8.77 -9.98 1.75
CA GLU A 40 9.77 -10.72 0.98
C GLU A 40 11.12 -10.00 1.04
N LEU A 41 12.20 -10.78 1.20
CA LEU A 41 13.57 -10.31 1.05
C LEU A 41 13.87 -10.13 -0.45
N LYS A 42 14.72 -9.14 -0.79
CA LYS A 42 15.18 -8.73 -2.15
C LYS A 42 15.70 -9.83 -3.09
N SER A 43 15.57 -11.12 -2.78
CA SER A 43 15.91 -12.22 -3.70
C SER A 43 14.93 -12.40 -4.86
N VAL A 44 13.88 -11.58 -4.94
CA VAL A 44 13.06 -11.51 -6.15
C VAL A 44 13.83 -10.65 -7.15
N PRO A 45 14.23 -11.18 -8.34
CA PRO A 45 14.76 -10.33 -9.41
C PRO A 45 13.78 -9.16 -9.64
N PRO A 46 14.25 -7.97 -10.09
CA PRO A 46 13.39 -6.80 -10.25
C PRO A 46 12.12 -7.22 -10.97
N LEU A 47 11.00 -7.27 -10.23
CA LEU A 47 9.73 -7.68 -10.79
C LEU A 47 9.41 -6.64 -11.85
N PRO A 48 9.25 -7.03 -13.12
CA PRO A 48 8.87 -6.08 -14.15
C PRO A 48 7.51 -5.50 -13.76
N GLY A 49 7.51 -4.23 -13.39
CA GLY A 49 6.38 -3.57 -12.76
C GLY A 49 6.21 -2.15 -13.25
N GLU A 50 4.96 -1.76 -13.44
CA GLU A 50 4.58 -0.38 -13.67
C GLU A 50 4.63 0.37 -12.34
N LEU A 51 5.37 1.48 -12.28
CA LEU A 51 5.31 2.40 -11.14
C LEU A 51 3.91 3.02 -11.10
N ILE A 52 3.17 2.77 -10.03
CA ILE A 52 1.85 3.37 -9.80
C ILE A 52 2.06 4.78 -9.25
N THR A 53 2.77 4.87 -8.13
CA THR A 53 3.02 6.12 -7.44
C THR A 53 4.22 6.00 -6.52
N GLU A 54 4.76 7.13 -6.13
CA GLU A 54 5.78 7.26 -5.11
C GLU A 54 5.44 8.45 -4.21
N PHE A 55 5.94 8.42 -2.97
CA PHE A 55 5.84 9.56 -2.08
C PHE A 55 6.92 9.50 -1.00
N GLU A 56 7.21 10.69 -0.47
CA GLU A 56 8.15 10.86 0.63
C GLU A 56 7.39 11.01 1.95
N LEU A 57 7.80 10.24 2.94
CA LEU A 57 7.30 10.29 4.32
C LEU A 57 8.41 10.84 5.23
N PRO A 58 8.62 12.17 5.27
CA PRO A 58 9.61 12.77 6.15
C PRO A 58 9.19 12.61 7.62
N GLY A 59 10.18 12.43 8.51
CA GLY A 59 9.94 12.34 9.95
C GLY A 59 9.40 10.99 10.46
N LEU A 60 9.09 10.03 9.58
CA LEU A 60 8.70 8.68 9.98
C LEU A 60 9.89 7.71 9.95
N ASN A 61 9.92 6.79 10.90
CA ASN A 61 10.88 5.68 10.95
C ASN A 61 10.42 4.50 10.07
N GLU A 62 11.28 3.48 9.90
CA GLU A 62 11.00 2.33 9.03
C GLU A 62 9.74 1.56 9.44
N GLU A 63 9.53 1.31 10.74
CA GLU A 63 8.35 0.58 11.23
C GLU A 63 7.04 1.33 10.95
N GLN A 64 7.02 2.64 11.14
CA GLN A 64 5.87 3.50 10.85
C GLN A 64 5.57 3.54 9.35
N VAL A 65 6.60 3.63 8.53
CA VAL A 65 6.49 3.60 7.07
C VAL A 65 6.00 2.23 6.58
N GLU A 66 6.50 1.14 7.15
CA GLU A 66 6.02 -0.23 6.87
C GLU A 66 4.53 -0.36 7.24
N PHE A 67 4.12 0.15 8.41
CA PHE A 67 2.74 0.12 8.85
C PHE A 67 1.79 0.85 7.88
N ILE A 68 2.12 2.09 7.50
CA ILE A 68 1.32 2.88 6.54
C ILE A 68 1.23 2.14 5.21
N THR A 69 2.36 1.62 4.72
CA THR A 69 2.41 0.87 3.46
C THR A 69 1.51 -0.37 3.48
N ARG A 70 1.48 -1.11 4.60
CA ARG A 70 0.55 -2.24 4.78
C ARG A 70 -0.91 -1.82 4.71
N LYS A 71 -1.25 -0.65 5.25
CA LYS A 71 -2.61 -0.09 5.18
C LYS A 71 -2.96 0.29 3.75
N ILE A 72 -2.03 0.90 3.02
CA ILE A 72 -2.22 1.26 1.60
C ILE A 72 -2.54 0.04 0.76
N LEU A 73 -1.71 -1.00 0.90
CA LEU A 73 -1.90 -2.25 0.17
C LEU A 73 -3.24 -2.91 0.57
N LYS A 74 -3.49 -3.14 1.86
CA LYS A 74 -4.73 -3.81 2.33
C LYS A 74 -6.00 -3.07 1.95
N GLY A 75 -5.99 -1.75 2.02
CA GLY A 75 -7.15 -0.93 1.69
C GLY A 75 -7.42 -0.83 0.19
N ARG A 76 -6.56 -1.42 -0.66
CA ARG A 76 -6.68 -1.41 -2.13
C ARG A 76 -6.74 0.00 -2.72
N PHE A 77 -6.22 1.00 -2.00
CA PHE A 77 -6.26 2.41 -2.42
C PHE A 77 -5.53 2.62 -3.76
N LEU A 78 -4.55 1.80 -4.10
CA LEU A 78 -3.82 1.86 -5.38
C LEU A 78 -4.68 1.44 -6.58
N GLU A 79 -5.81 0.81 -6.33
CA GLU A 79 -6.77 0.39 -7.35
C GLU A 79 -7.82 1.48 -7.65
N GLU A 80 -7.88 2.52 -6.82
CA GLU A 80 -8.84 3.61 -6.97
C GLU A 80 -8.52 4.46 -8.23
N PRO A 81 -9.55 4.89 -8.98
CA PRO A 81 -9.36 5.71 -10.17
C PRO A 81 -8.59 7.00 -9.87
N GLY A 82 -7.54 7.29 -10.66
CA GLY A 82 -6.81 8.56 -10.61
C GLY A 82 -5.65 8.61 -9.62
N VAL A 83 -5.27 7.50 -8.98
CA VAL A 83 -4.14 7.41 -8.04
C VAL A 83 -2.76 7.42 -8.71
N GLN A 84 -2.66 7.06 -9.99
CA GLN A 84 -1.39 7.01 -10.69
C GLN A 84 -0.66 8.37 -10.67
N GLY A 85 0.58 8.37 -10.17
CA GLY A 85 1.43 9.55 -10.00
C GLY A 85 0.98 10.52 -8.91
N LYS A 86 -0.04 10.19 -8.11
CA LYS A 86 -0.62 11.08 -7.09
C LYS A 86 -0.51 10.50 -5.69
N GLY A 87 0.71 10.33 -5.19
CA GLY A 87 0.98 9.78 -3.86
C GLY A 87 0.21 10.48 -2.74
N ASP A 88 0.09 11.80 -2.82
CA ASP A 88 -0.67 12.62 -1.86
C ASP A 88 -2.16 12.28 -1.85
N SER A 89 -2.74 11.86 -2.98
CA SER A 89 -4.13 11.41 -3.03
C SER A 89 -4.35 10.11 -2.26
N VAL A 90 -3.37 9.19 -2.28
CA VAL A 90 -3.42 7.96 -1.48
C VAL A 90 -3.35 8.27 0.00
N LEU A 91 -2.47 9.17 0.40
CA LEU A 91 -2.37 9.62 1.80
C LEU A 91 -3.65 10.32 2.25
N TYR A 92 -4.25 11.15 1.40
CA TYR A 92 -5.53 11.77 1.67
C TYR A 92 -6.63 10.73 1.90
N LEU A 93 -6.73 9.71 1.04
CA LEU A 93 -7.71 8.62 1.18
C LEU A 93 -7.51 7.86 2.50
N LEU A 94 -6.27 7.55 2.87
CA LEU A 94 -5.94 6.91 4.15
C LEU A 94 -6.37 7.75 5.37
N VAL A 95 -6.06 9.05 5.35
CA VAL A 95 -6.42 9.96 6.44
C VAL A 95 -7.94 10.06 6.54
N ASN A 96 -8.62 10.21 5.41
CA ASN A 96 -10.07 10.31 5.37
C ASN A 96 -10.73 9.03 5.92
N GLU A 97 -10.24 7.84 5.54
CA GLU A 97 -10.78 6.60 6.09
C GLU A 97 -10.46 6.44 7.59
N THR A 98 -9.27 6.83 8.02
CA THR A 98 -8.93 6.80 9.45
C THR A 98 -9.87 7.70 10.26
N LEU A 99 -10.18 8.90 9.76
CA LEU A 99 -11.14 9.81 10.40
C LEU A 99 -12.55 9.22 10.43
N HIS A 100 -12.98 8.57 9.35
CA HIS A 100 -14.28 7.95 9.26
C HIS A 100 -14.45 6.78 10.25
N GLU A 101 -13.44 5.91 10.37
CA GLU A 101 -13.43 4.84 11.37
C GLU A 101 -13.43 5.37 12.80
N LEU A 102 -12.68 6.45 13.07
CA LEU A 102 -12.72 7.12 14.39
C LEU A 102 -14.11 7.70 14.69
N GLU A 103 -14.79 8.27 13.70
CA GLU A 103 -16.15 8.78 13.87
C GLU A 103 -17.15 7.65 14.18
N LYS A 104 -17.05 6.51 13.49
CA LYS A 104 -17.87 5.32 13.79
C LYS A 104 -17.68 4.85 15.22
N LEU A 105 -16.43 4.73 15.68
CA LEU A 105 -16.11 4.36 17.05
C LEU A 105 -16.68 5.37 18.06
N ARG A 106 -16.56 6.67 17.77
CA ARG A 106 -17.15 7.72 18.62
C ARG A 106 -18.65 7.56 18.77
N LYS A 107 -19.37 7.26 17.68
CA LYS A 107 -20.83 7.05 17.70
C LYS A 107 -21.23 5.86 18.57
N ILE A 108 -20.52 4.74 18.44
CA ILE A 108 -20.72 3.55 19.28
C ILE A 108 -20.54 3.91 20.76
N ILE A 109 -19.45 4.61 21.11
CA ILE A 109 -19.15 5.00 22.50
C ILE A 109 -20.17 6.00 23.06
N SER A 110 -20.76 6.85 22.21
CA SER A 110 -21.76 7.85 22.63
C SER A 110 -23.19 7.33 22.74
N GLU A 111 -23.46 6.12 22.24
CA GLU A 111 -24.78 5.46 22.28
C GLU A 111 -24.90 4.44 23.45
N ASP A 112 -23.82 4.20 24.19
CA ASP A 112 -23.74 3.46 25.46
C ASP A 112 -23.63 4.42 26.67
#